data_AF-A0A938MYP1-F1
#
_entry.id   AF-A0A938MYP1-F1
#
_cell.length_a   1.000
_cell.length_b   1.000
_cell.length_c   1.000
_cell.angle_alpha   90.00
_cell.angle_beta   90.00
_cell.angle_gamma   90.00
#
_symmetry.space_group_name_H-M   'P 1'
#
loop_
_entity.id
_entity.type
_entity.pdbx_description
1 polymer ?
#
loop_
_entity_poly.entity_id
_entity_poly.type
_entity_poly.pdbx_seq_one_letter_code
_entity_poly.pdbx_strand_id
1 'polypeptide(L)'
;MPAPGPMPAPAPRSSTNTLLIVAIVLGAMCVCSVPILVALLLPAVQAARESARRMRCQNNLKQIGLALMNYHDTYKRFPAAYIADENGRPMHSWRVA
;
A
#
# COMPACT_ATOMS: atom_id res chain seq x y z
N MET A 1 -50.36 -62.44 -19.00
CA MET A 1 -49.06 -62.07 -18.41
C MET A 1 -49.05 -60.56 -18.20
N PRO A 2 -49.08 -60.05 -16.96
CA PRO A 2 -49.01 -58.61 -16.71
C PRO A 2 -47.55 -58.13 -16.78
N ALA A 3 -47.33 -56.98 -17.41
CA ALA A 3 -46.01 -56.37 -17.56
C ALA A 3 -45.44 -55.89 -16.21
N PRO A 4 -44.11 -55.91 -16.00
CA PRO A 4 -43.49 -55.32 -14.81
C PRO A 4 -43.67 -53.80 -14.82
N GLY A 5 -44.24 -53.26 -13.75
CA GLY A 5 -44.40 -51.81 -13.57
C GLY A 5 -43.04 -51.09 -13.48
N PRO A 6 -42.99 -49.80 -13.84
CA PRO A 6 -41.74 -49.04 -13.82
C PRO A 6 -41.20 -48.89 -12.40
N MET A 7 -39.90 -49.16 -12.22
CA MET A 7 -39.22 -48.90 -10.95
C MET A 7 -39.28 -47.41 -10.59
N PRO A 8 -39.51 -47.04 -9.32
CA PRO A 8 -39.39 -45.66 -8.89
C PRO A 8 -37.92 -45.23 -8.97
N ALA A 9 -37.67 -44.09 -9.63
CA ALA A 9 -36.34 -43.50 -9.73
C ALA A 9 -35.80 -43.16 -8.33
N PRO A 10 -34.48 -43.32 -8.08
CA PRO A 10 -33.88 -42.97 -6.80
C PRO A 10 -33.99 -41.46 -6.54
N ALA A 11 -34.55 -41.09 -5.39
CA ALA A 11 -34.67 -39.70 -4.96
C ALA A 11 -33.27 -39.05 -4.75
N PRO A 12 -33.06 -37.80 -5.19
CA PRO A 12 -31.78 -37.12 -5.00
C PRO A 12 -31.53 -36.88 -3.50
N ARG A 13 -30.41 -37.44 -2.99
CA ARG A 13 -29.99 -37.29 -1.59
C ARG A 13 -29.49 -35.86 -1.36
N SER A 14 -30.16 -35.14 -0.47
CA SER A 14 -29.94 -33.73 -0.12
C SER A 14 -28.46 -33.37 0.05
N SER A 15 -27.92 -32.61 -0.91
CA SER A 15 -26.58 -32.03 -0.94
C SER A 15 -26.37 -30.90 0.08
N THR A 16 -27.43 -30.50 0.79
CA THR A 16 -27.41 -29.38 1.74
C THR A 16 -26.44 -29.62 2.90
N ASN A 17 -26.35 -30.84 3.43
CA ASN A 17 -25.45 -31.14 4.56
C ASN A 17 -23.97 -31.05 4.16
N THR A 18 -23.63 -31.53 2.96
CA THR A 18 -22.24 -31.43 2.45
C THR A 18 -21.86 -29.98 2.20
N LEU A 19 -22.76 -29.17 1.64
CA LEU A 19 -22.52 -27.74 1.43
C LEU A 19 -22.36 -26.98 2.75
N LEU A 20 -23.18 -27.29 3.76
CA LEU A 20 -23.06 -26.70 5.09
C LEU A 20 -21.73 -27.07 5.77
N ILE A 21 -21.31 -28.34 5.68
CA ILE A 21 -20.03 -28.78 6.25
C ILE A 21 -18.86 -28.06 5.57
N VAL A 22 -18.84 -27.98 4.23
CA VAL A 22 -17.78 -27.30 3.48
C VAL A 22 -17.72 -25.81 3.82
N ALA A 23 -18.86 -25.13 3.92
CA ALA A 23 -18.91 -23.71 4.28
C ALA A 23 -18.36 -23.46 5.70
N ILE A 24 -18.71 -24.30 6.68
CA ILE A 24 -18.22 -24.20 8.06
C ILE A 24 -16.70 -24.42 8.12
N VAL A 25 -16.20 -25.46 7.44
CA VAL A 25 -14.76 -25.80 7.44
C VAL A 25 -13.93 -24.69 6.81
N LEU A 26 -14.36 -24.14 5.67
CA LEU A 26 -13.65 -23.04 5.01
C LEU A 26 -13.72 -21.75 5.84
N GLY A 27 -14.85 -21.46 6.46
CA GLY A 27 -14.99 -20.30 7.36
C GLY A 27 -14.11 -20.38 8.60
N ALA A 28 -14.03 -21.55 9.24
CA ALA A 28 -13.21 -21.77 10.42
C ALA A 28 -11.70 -21.62 10.12
N MET A 29 -11.23 -22.14 8.97
CA MET A 29 -9.84 -22.00 8.55
C MET A 29 -9.40 -20.53 8.49
N CYS A 30 -10.24 -19.67 7.93
CA CYS A 30 -9.95 -18.24 7.79
C CYS A 30 -9.90 -17.53 9.15
N VAL A 31 -10.87 -17.80 10.03
CA VAL A 31 -10.97 -17.07 11.32
C VAL A 31 -9.82 -17.41 12.27
N CYS A 32 -9.26 -18.62 12.16
CA CYS A 32 -8.12 -19.05 12.97
C CYS A 32 -6.79 -18.49 12.46
N SER A 33 -6.59 -18.40 11.13
CA SER A 33 -5.27 -18.08 10.56
C SER A 33 -5.05 -16.59 10.30
N VAL A 34 -6.04 -15.90 9.70
CA VAL A 34 -5.96 -14.48 9.31
C VAL A 34 -5.53 -13.53 10.45
N PRO A 35 -6.05 -13.64 11.70
CA PRO A 35 -5.64 -12.70 12.75
C PRO A 35 -4.14 -12.77 13.07
N ILE A 36 -3.52 -13.95 12.96
CA ILE A 36 -2.09 -14.14 13.22
C ILE A 36 -1.26 -13.47 12.12
N LEU A 37 -1.68 -13.61 10.86
CA LEU A 37 -1.02 -12.93 9.74
C LEU A 37 -1.11 -11.41 9.88
N VAL A 38 -2.30 -10.88 10.23
CA VAL A 38 -2.52 -9.44 10.39
C VAL A 38 -1.78 -8.88 11.60
N ALA A 39 -1.74 -9.62 12.72
CA ALA A 39 -1.03 -9.24 13.93
C ALA A 39 0.47 -9.08 13.69
N LEU A 40 1.08 -9.89 12.82
CA LEU A 40 2.49 -9.73 12.43
C LEU A 40 2.70 -8.55 11.46
N LEU A 41 1.69 -8.23 10.64
CA LEU A 41 1.76 -7.15 9.65
C LEU A 41 1.67 -5.75 10.27
N LEU A 42 0.80 -5.55 11.26
CA LEU A 42 0.58 -4.27 11.94
C LEU A 42 1.87 -3.60 12.48
N PRO A 43 2.73 -4.27 13.27
CA PRO A 43 3.99 -3.68 13.74
C PRO A 43 4.98 -3.43 12.60
N ALA A 44 4.99 -4.30 11.57
CA ALA A 44 5.86 -4.14 10.40
C ALA A 44 5.50 -2.91 9.56
N VAL A 45 4.21 -2.54 9.48
CA VAL A 45 3.76 -1.35 8.76
C VAL A 45 4.32 -0.06 9.38
N GLN A 46 4.51 -0.01 10.69
CA GLN A 46 5.07 1.19 11.36
C GLN A 46 6.54 1.38 11.01
N ALA A 47 7.33 0.30 11.03
CA ALA A 47 8.72 0.32 10.58
C ALA A 47 8.83 0.72 9.09
N ALA A 48 7.91 0.25 8.24
CA ALA A 48 7.82 0.66 6.84
C ALA A 48 7.44 2.14 6.66
N ARG A 49 6.52 2.67 7.49
CA ARG A 49 6.14 4.09 7.46
C ARG A 49 7.29 5.00 7.86
N GLU A 50 8.04 4.64 8.89
CA GLU A 50 9.15 5.45 9.37
C GLU A 50 10.31 5.45 8.37
N SER A 51 10.68 4.29 7.82
CA SER A 51 11.67 4.21 6.75
C SER A 51 11.23 4.99 5.51
N ALA A 52 9.94 4.95 5.13
CA ALA A 52 9.42 5.77 4.03
C ALA A 52 9.51 7.28 4.29
N ARG A 53 9.24 7.75 5.51
CA ARG A 53 9.42 9.18 5.88
C ARG A 53 10.89 9.59 5.78
N ARG A 54 11.80 8.75 6.26
CA ARG A 54 13.24 8.98 6.15
C ARG A 54 13.70 9.01 4.69
N MET A 55 13.26 8.04 3.88
CA MET A 55 13.54 8.00 2.44
C MET A 55 13.02 9.24 1.73
N ARG A 56 11.80 9.70 2.03
CA ARG A 56 11.24 10.93 1.44
C ARG A 56 12.09 12.16 1.78
N CYS A 57 12.49 12.32 3.05
CA CYS A 57 13.36 13.42 3.46
C CYS A 57 14.72 13.38 2.72
N GLN A 58 15.36 12.21 2.67
CA GLN A 58 16.62 12.03 1.95
C GLN A 58 16.48 12.33 0.45
N ASN A 59 15.37 11.91 -0.17
CA ASN A 59 15.12 12.17 -1.58
C ASN A 59 14.87 13.65 -1.87
N ASN A 60 14.16 14.37 -1.00
CA ASN A 60 14.02 15.83 -1.12
C ASN A 60 15.38 16.53 -1.09
N LEU A 61 16.27 16.13 -0.17
CA LEU A 61 17.63 16.68 -0.09
C LEU A 61 18.46 16.34 -1.35
N LYS A 62 18.34 15.12 -1.86
CA LYS A 62 18.97 14.73 -3.14
C LYS A 62 18.49 15.60 -4.30
N GLN A 63 17.18 15.89 -4.38
CA GLN A 63 16.62 16.76 -5.42
C GLN A 63 17.15 18.20 -5.31
N ILE A 64 17.24 18.75 -4.09
CA ILE A 64 17.84 20.07 -3.85
C ILE A 64 19.32 20.07 -4.28
N GLY A 65 20.08 19.05 -3.91
CA GLY A 65 21.49 18.92 -4.31
C GLY A 65 21.67 18.84 -5.83
N LEU A 66 20.81 18.05 -6.50
CA LEU A 66 20.78 17.99 -7.97
C LEU A 66 20.46 19.35 -8.59
N ALA A 67 19.49 20.09 -8.05
CA ALA A 67 19.16 21.43 -8.53
C ALA A 67 20.35 22.40 -8.37
N LEU A 68 21.05 22.35 -7.23
CA LEU A 68 22.23 23.16 -6.97
C LEU A 68 23.39 22.82 -7.93
N MET A 69 23.64 21.54 -8.19
CA MET A 69 24.66 21.11 -9.13
C MET A 69 24.33 21.55 -10.56
N ASN A 70 23.07 21.43 -11.00
CA ASN A 70 22.63 21.92 -12.31
C ASN A 70 22.79 23.46 -12.44
N TYR A 71 22.46 24.20 -11.38
CA TYR A 71 22.66 25.65 -11.35
C TYR A 71 24.16 25.99 -11.40
N HIS A 72 24.99 25.30 -10.63
CA HIS A 72 26.43 25.50 -10.64
C HIS A 72 27.04 25.18 -12.00
N ASP A 73 26.59 24.13 -12.68
CA ASP A 73 27.13 23.78 -14.00
C ASP A 73 26.83 24.88 -15.05
N THR A 74 25.63 25.46 -14.99
CA THR A 74 25.18 26.50 -15.93
C THR A 74 25.77 27.88 -15.60
N TYR A 75 25.72 28.31 -14.34
CA TYR A 75 26.05 29.68 -13.91
C TYR A 75 27.43 29.80 -13.24
N LYS A 76 28.15 28.68 -13.09
CA LYS A 76 29.48 28.58 -12.44
C LYS A 76 29.55 29.18 -11.02
N ARG A 77 28.40 29.33 -10.36
CA ARG A 77 28.24 29.83 -8.98
C ARG A 77 27.04 29.18 -8.31
N PHE A 78 26.95 29.21 -6.98
CA PHE A 78 25.77 28.75 -6.25
C PHE A 78 24.70 29.85 -6.14
N PRO A 79 23.41 29.51 -5.96
CA PRO A 79 22.34 30.49 -5.83
C PRO A 79 22.48 31.33 -4.56
N ALA A 80 22.12 32.62 -4.65
CA ALA A 80 22.14 33.55 -3.52
C ALA A 80 21.06 33.18 -2.49
N ALA A 81 21.38 33.23 -1.19
CA ALA A 81 20.49 32.77 -0.12
C ALA A 81 19.13 33.49 -0.07
N TYR A 82 19.12 34.79 -0.41
CA TYR A 82 17.93 35.60 -0.61
C TYR A 82 18.27 36.71 -1.60
N ILE A 83 17.25 37.25 -2.26
CA ILE A 83 17.36 38.47 -3.07
C ILE A 83 16.72 39.60 -2.25
N ALA A 84 17.36 40.76 -2.19
CA ALA A 84 16.83 41.93 -1.49
C ALA A 84 16.25 42.94 -2.50
N ASP A 85 15.16 43.60 -2.11
CA ASP A 85 14.64 44.80 -2.77
C ASP A 85 15.60 45.99 -2.59
N GLU A 86 15.38 47.09 -3.33
CA GLU A 86 15.98 48.41 -3.08
C GLU A 86 15.80 48.87 -1.62
N ASN A 87 14.70 48.48 -0.99
CA ASN A 87 14.40 48.78 0.42
C ASN A 87 15.07 47.82 1.43
N GLY A 88 15.95 46.92 0.98
CA GLY A 88 16.62 45.92 1.82
C GLY A 88 15.70 44.80 2.33
N ARG A 89 14.46 44.70 1.82
CA ARG A 89 13.50 43.67 2.21
C ARG A 89 13.76 42.37 1.43
N PRO A 90 13.73 41.18 2.05
CA PRO A 90 13.96 39.93 1.34
C PRO A 90 12.80 39.61 0.37
N MET A 91 13.05 39.78 -0.93
CA MET A 91 12.15 39.54 -2.07
C MET A 91 12.24 38.09 -2.53
N HIS A 92 12.02 37.13 -1.64
CA HIS A 92 12.00 35.68 -1.94
C HIS A 92 13.39 35.02 -1.94
N SER A 93 13.42 33.80 -1.38
CA SER A 93 14.60 32.94 -1.32
C SER A 93 14.41 31.82 -2.33
N TRP A 94 15.48 31.34 -2.95
CA TRP A 94 15.43 30.17 -3.84
C TRP A 94 14.86 28.91 -3.19
N ARG A 95 14.74 28.88 -1.85
CA ARG A 95 14.12 27.80 -1.08
C ARG A 95 12.59 27.88 -1.03
N VAL A 96 12.00 29.03 -1.34
CA VAL A 96 10.57 29.33 -1.27
C VAL A 96 10.22 30.17 -2.50
N ALA A 97 9.87 29.48 -3.58
CA ALA A 97 9.14 30.09 -4.70
C ALA A 97 7.65 30.13 -4.34
#